data_AF-A0A4Q0ZU35-F1
#
_entry.id   AF-A0A4Q0ZU35-F1
#
_cell.length_a   1.000
_cell.length_b   1.000
_cell.length_c   1.000
_cell.angle_alpha   90.00
_cell.angle_beta   90.00
_cell.angle_gamma   90.00
#
_symmetry.space_group_name_H-M   'P 1'
#
loop_
_entity.id
_entity.type
_entity.pdbx_description
1 polymer ?
#
loop_
_entity_poly.entity_id
_entity_poly.type
_entity_poly.pdbx_seq_one_letter_code
_entity_poly.pdbx_strand_id
1 'polypeptide(L)' 'MNKCKNFLFMYIDGFKNMTLGKTLWKIVFIKLAVILIFLKYFIHDKNIKTEYITEQEKIDFVYKNITKE' A
#
# COMPACT_ATOMS: atom_id res chain seq x y z
N MET A 1 21.56 -1.80 -31.44
CA MET A 1 20.35 -1.68 -30.58
C MET A 1 19.88 -3.01 -29.95
N ASN A 2 20.69 -4.09 -29.96
CA ASN A 2 20.21 -5.45 -29.60
C ASN A 2 20.84 -6.04 -28.32
N LYS A 3 21.94 -5.47 -27.80
CA LYS A 3 22.65 -6.01 -26.62
C LYS A 3 21.85 -5.86 -25.32
N CYS A 4 21.21 -4.71 -25.10
CA CYS A 4 20.39 -4.47 -23.90
C CYS A 4 19.20 -5.45 -23.81
N LYS A 5 18.62 -5.81 -24.96
CA LYS A 5 17.50 -6.76 -25.04
C LYS A 5 17.92 -8.17 -24.61
N ASN A 6 19.12 -8.60 -24.98
CA ASN A 6 19.69 -9.88 -24.56
C ASN A 6 19.97 -9.93 -23.06
N PHE A 7 20.49 -8.84 -22.49
CA PHE A 7 20.78 -8.77 -21.06
C PHE A 7 19.50 -8.87 -20.22
N LEU A 8 18.43 -8.21 -20.64
CA LEU A 8 17.10 -8.32 -20.03
C LEU A 8 16.53 -9.75 -20.14
N PHE A 9 16.66 -10.37 -21.31
CA PHE A 9 16.20 -11.75 -21.51
C PHE A 9 16.95 -12.73 -20.59
N MET A 10 18.26 -12.58 -20.43
CA MET A 10 19.06 -13.41 -19.52
C MET A 10 18.62 -13.25 -18.05
N TYR A 11 18.32 -12.03 -17.61
CA TYR A 11 17.81 -11.78 -16.25
C TYR A 11 16.42 -12.39 -16.04
N ILE A 12 15.50 -12.19 -16.99
CA ILE A 12 14.14 -12.72 -16.94
C ILE A 12 14.17 -14.25 -16.97
N ASP A 13 14.98 -14.85 -17.84
CA ASP A 13 15.12 -16.29 -17.97
C ASP A 13 15.77 -16.90 -16.72
N GLY A 14 16.82 -16.28 -16.18
CA GLY A 14 17.42 -16.66 -14.91
C GLY A 14 16.42 -16.63 -13.76
N PHE A 15 15.68 -15.53 -13.62
CA PHE A 15 14.65 -15.40 -12.59
C PHE A 15 13.50 -16.41 -12.77
N LYS A 16 13.14 -16.71 -14.02
CA LYS A 16 12.13 -17.73 -14.36
C LYS A 16 12.60 -19.16 -14.07
N ASN A 17 13.89 -19.45 -14.18
CA ASN A 17 14.42 -20.78 -13.87
C ASN A 17 14.78 -20.95 -12.38
N MET A 18 14.79 -19.87 -11.59
CA MET A 18 15.00 -19.92 -10.15
C MET A 18 13.77 -20.39 -9.38
N THR A 19 13.94 -21.37 -8.49
CA THR A 19 12.91 -21.83 -7.54
C THR A 19 12.97 -21.03 -6.23
N LEU A 20 14.16 -20.85 -5.67
CA LEU A 20 14.38 -20.09 -4.42
C LEU A 20 13.99 -18.61 -4.57
N GLY A 21 14.43 -17.95 -5.64
CA GLY A 21 14.15 -16.52 -5.88
C GLY A 21 12.65 -16.22 -5.98
N LYS A 22 11.89 -17.10 -6.64
CA LYS A 22 10.42 -16.99 -6.71
C LYS A 22 9.76 -17.16 -5.35
N THR A 23 10.24 -18.10 -4.54
CA THR A 23 9.72 -18.32 -3.18
C THR A 23 9.99 -17.11 -2.29
N LEU A 24 11.19 -16.54 -2.34
CA LEU A 24 11.51 -15.30 -1.62
C LEU A 24 10.62 -14.14 -2.08
N TRP A 25 10.45 -13.96 -3.39
CA TRP A 25 9.57 -12.91 -3.92
C TRP A 25 8.11 -13.08 -3.49
N LYS A 26 7.60 -14.32 -3.42
CA LYS A 26 6.28 -14.60 -2.84
C LYS A 26 6.19 -14.17 -1.38
N ILE A 27 7.21 -14.46 -0.56
CA ILE A 27 7.26 -14.03 0.84
C ILE A 27 7.24 -12.50 0.94
N VAL A 28 8.02 -11.80 0.11
CA VAL A 28 8.04 -10.34 0.06
C VAL A 28 6.65 -9.78 -0.30
N PHE A 29 5.99 -10.33 -1.33
CA PHE A 29 4.64 -9.93 -1.71
C PHE A 29 3.63 -10.14 -0.58
N ILE A 30 3.68 -11.29 0.10
CA ILE A 30 2.80 -11.59 1.24
C ILE A 30 3.04 -10.57 2.35
N LYS A 31 4.31 -10.30 2.69
CA LYS A 31 4.67 -9.34 3.74
C LYS A 31 4.19 -7.93 3.42
N LEU A 32 4.34 -7.49 2.17
CA LEU A 32 3.82 -6.21 1.68
C LEU A 32 2.29 -6.16 1.75
N ALA A 33 1.59 -7.21 1.32
CA ALA A 33 0.14 -7.28 1.39
C ALA A 33 -0.35 -7.20 2.85
N VAL A 34 0.29 -7.91 3.78
CA VAL A 34 -0.03 -7.85 5.21
C VAL A 34 0.16 -6.44 5.76
N ILE A 35 1.26 -5.76 5.45
CA ILE A 35 1.50 -4.38 5.91
C ILE A 35 0.44 -3.43 5.35
N LEU A 36 0.07 -3.55 4.06
CA LEU A 36 -0.97 -2.71 3.45
C LEU A 36 -2.35 -2.98 4.04
N ILE A 37 -2.70 -4.23 4.31
CA ILE A 37 -3.98 -4.61 4.93
C ILE A 37 -4.01 -4.13 6.38
N PHE A 38 -2.94 -4.34 7.14
CA PHE A 38 -2.82 -3.88 8.52
C PHE A 38 -2.91 -2.35 8.59
N LEU A 39 -2.20 -1.64 7.71
CA LEU A 39 -2.27 -0.19 7.59
C LEU A 39 -3.68 0.26 7.24
N LYS A 40 -4.34 -0.40 6.28
CA LYS A 40 -5.73 -0.09 5.92
C LYS A 40 -6.68 -0.33 7.09
N TYR A 41 -6.53 -1.40 7.84
CA TYR A 41 -7.37 -1.68 9.01
C TYR A 41 -7.14 -0.64 10.12
N PHE A 42 -5.87 -0.40 10.47
CA PHE A 42 -5.49 0.51 11.55
C PHE A 42 -5.73 2.00 11.24
N ILE A 43 -5.56 2.42 9.98
CA ILE A 43 -5.76 3.83 9.58
C ILE A 43 -7.24 4.13 9.27
N HIS A 44 -8.04 3.16 8.84
CA HIS A 44 -9.38 3.43 8.32
C HIS A 44 -10.50 3.49 9.38
N ASP A 45 -10.29 2.96 10.59
CA ASP A 45 -11.29 3.04 11.68
C ASP A 45 -11.51 4.47 12.20
N LYS A 46 -10.63 5.43 11.87
CA LYS A 46 -10.75 6.84 12.27
C LYS A 46 -11.03 7.78 11.10
N ASN A 47 -11.98 7.43 10.24
CA ASN A 47 -12.46 8.38 9.23
C ASN A 47 -13.55 9.29 9.81
N ILE A 48 -13.40 10.61 9.63
CA ILE A 48 -14.39 11.64 9.99
C ILE A 48 -15.78 11.34 9.38
N LYS A 49 -15.82 10.59 8.27
CA LYS A 49 -17.08 10.18 7.62
C LYS A 49 -17.88 9.14 8.41
N THR A 50 -17.24 8.28 9.19
CA THR A 50 -17.90 7.23 9.98
C THR A 50 -18.23 7.69 11.40
N GLU A 51 -17.54 8.71 11.91
CA GLU A 51 -17.68 9.20 13.29
C GLU A 51 -18.77 10.30 13.44
N TYR A 52 -19.18 10.95 12.34
CA TYR A 52 -20.22 11.98 12.33
C TYR A 52 -21.31 11.66 11.32
N ILE A 53 -22.56 11.58 11.80
CA ILE A 53 -23.73 11.21 11.00
C ILE A 53 -24.23 12.43 10.22
N THR A 54 -24.20 13.61 10.84
CA THR A 54 -24.76 14.84 10.27
C THR A 54 -23.66 15.71 9.66
N GLU A 55 -23.98 16.39 8.56
CA GLU A 55 -23.08 17.34 7.91
C GLU A 55 -22.70 18.50 8.84
N GLN A 56 -23.65 18.96 9.66
CA GLN A 56 -23.44 20.02 10.65
C GLN A 56 -22.38 19.65 11.70
N GLU A 57 -22.39 18.41 12.20
CA GLU A 57 -21.43 17.92 13.19
C GLU A 57 -20.00 17.85 12.63
N LYS A 58 -19.87 17.52 11.33
CA LYS A 58 -18.58 17.55 10.63
C LYS A 58 -18.05 18.96 10.52
N ILE A 59 -18.91 19.90 10.15
CA ILE A 59 -18.58 21.31 9.99
C ILE A 59 -18.10 21.88 11.34
N ASP A 60 -18.82 21.62 12.43
CA ASP A 60 -18.44 22.10 13.77
C ASP A 60 -17.12 21.49 14.28
N PHE A 61 -16.88 20.20 14.04
CA PHE A 61 -15.60 19.56 14.38
C PHE A 61 -14.43 20.18 13.62
N VAL A 62 -14.62 20.46 12.32
CA VAL A 62 -13.60 21.09 11.48
C VAL A 62 -13.34 22.53 11.94
N TYR A 63 -14.39 23.34 12.13
CA TYR A 63 -14.26 24.68 12.68
C TYR A 63 -13.47 24.67 13.99
N LYS A 64 -13.87 23.85 14.97
CA LYS A 64 -13.20 23.75 16.27
C LYS A 64 -11.72 23.35 16.20
N ASN A 65 -11.29 22.60 15.19
CA ASN A 65 -9.87 22.23 15.06
C ASN A 65 -9.04 23.26 14.28
N ILE A 66 -9.66 24.06 13.41
CA ILE A 66 -8.97 25.11 12.64
C ILE A 66 -8.92 26.42 13.43
N THR A 67 -9.92 26.72 14.27
CA THR A 67 -9.95 27.92 15.13
C THR A 67 -9.37 27.69 16.53
N LYS A 68 -8.72 26.55 16.76
CA LYS A 68 -7.82 26.41 17.92
C LYS A 68 -6.65 27.37 17.74
N GLU A 69 -6.70 28.51 18.43
CA GLU A 69 -5.50 29.16 18.95
C GLU A 69 -4.73 28.20 19.88
#